data_AF-G7LGN3-F1
#
_entry.id   AF-G7LGN3-F1
#
_cell.length_a   1.000
_cell.length_b   1.000
_cell.length_c   1.000
_cell.angle_alpha   90.00
_cell.angle_beta   90.00
_cell.angle_gamma   90.00
#
_symmetry.space_group_name_H-M   'P 1'
#
loop_
_entity.id
_entity.type
_entity.pdbx_description
1 polymer ?
#
loop_
_entity_poly.entity_id
_entity_poly.type
_entity_poly.pdbx_seq_one_letter_code
_entity_poly.pdbx_strand_id
1 'polypeptide(L)'
;MASSNLTHLMRDQSRDGQEACQQDKVNHEFKQLILSLPRVKGWGASQIFYFFQGFWCPSNLIQPINSFQNHFQAKDNDIVVASLPKSGTTWLKALTFAIVNRHHFSSLEDHPLLKFNSHELVPFFEYNVYGGSDTKSIKESNCKIIYICRNPFDTFVSAWFYANKIRSNQSLPTLSIDEIFESYCDGISPFGSFWDHKLGYLKESMARSHKVLFLKYEDVKENAIFQVNRIANFLENIIDLCGFEKMKELEVNKSGSVGLNFENKFFFRKAEVGDWINYLSP
;
A
#
# COMPACT_ATOMS: atom_id res chain seq x y z
N MET A 1 -1.97 -56.59 37.75
CA MET A 1 -0.82 -56.30 36.86
C MET A 1 -1.29 -55.20 35.92
N ALA A 2 -1.18 -53.94 36.34
CA ALA A 2 -0.02 -53.05 36.20
C ALA A 2 0.15 -52.47 34.78
N SER A 3 0.02 -51.14 34.73
CA SER A 3 0.70 -50.18 33.83
C SER A 3 0.18 -49.96 32.41
N SER A 4 -0.62 -48.90 32.25
CA SER A 4 -0.63 -48.08 31.03
C SER A 4 -0.50 -46.59 31.39
N ASN A 5 0.77 -46.19 31.50
CA ASN A 5 1.37 -44.87 31.29
C ASN A 5 0.49 -43.61 31.29
N LEU A 6 0.69 -42.84 32.36
CA LEU A 6 0.27 -41.47 32.64
C LEU A 6 1.07 -40.39 31.88
N THR A 7 1.64 -40.68 30.70
CA THR A 7 2.57 -39.77 30.00
C THR A 7 1.97 -38.98 28.84
N HIS A 8 0.66 -39.09 28.58
CA HIS A 8 0.00 -38.35 27.50
C HIS A 8 -0.79 -37.09 27.93
N LEU A 9 -0.74 -36.72 29.22
CA LEU A 9 -1.37 -35.51 29.78
C LEU A 9 -0.39 -34.43 30.24
N MET A 10 0.92 -34.63 30.06
CA MET A 10 1.97 -33.66 30.45
C MET A 10 2.80 -33.14 29.26
N ARG A 11 2.39 -33.40 28.01
CA ARG A 11 3.08 -32.91 26.80
C ARG A 11 2.37 -31.79 26.05
N ASP A 12 1.13 -31.47 26.39
CA ASP A 12 0.43 -30.27 25.88
C ASP A 12 0.59 -29.05 26.79
N GLN A 13 0.75 -29.23 28.11
CA GLN A 13 0.90 -28.11 29.04
C GLN A 13 2.22 -27.34 28.90
N SER A 14 3.27 -27.96 28.34
CA SER A 14 4.57 -27.31 28.17
C SER A 14 4.67 -26.45 26.91
N ARG A 15 3.93 -26.78 25.84
CA ARG A 15 3.82 -25.93 24.64
C ARG A 15 2.89 -24.75 24.89
N ASP A 16 1.73 -24.99 25.49
CA ASP A 16 0.80 -23.92 25.87
C ASP A 16 1.43 -22.97 26.91
N GLY A 17 2.20 -23.51 27.86
CA GLY A 17 2.94 -22.71 28.84
C GLY A 17 4.11 -21.92 28.26
N GLN A 18 4.77 -22.43 27.21
CA GLN A 18 5.83 -21.72 26.49
C GLN A 18 5.28 -20.64 25.57
N GLU A 19 4.19 -20.89 24.85
CA GLU A 19 3.50 -19.90 24.03
C GLU A 19 2.86 -18.80 24.90
N ALA A 20 2.23 -19.16 26.02
CA ALA A 20 1.72 -18.18 26.98
C ALA A 20 2.83 -17.33 27.61
N CYS A 21 3.95 -17.95 28.03
CA CYS A 21 5.10 -17.24 28.59
C CYS A 21 5.78 -16.31 27.56
N GLN A 22 5.89 -16.75 26.30
CA GLN A 22 6.43 -15.94 25.21
C GLN A 22 5.49 -14.77 24.90
N GLN A 23 4.18 -15.00 24.85
CA GLN A 23 3.18 -13.97 24.64
C GLN A 23 3.16 -12.94 25.78
N ASP A 24 3.28 -13.40 27.03
CA ASP A 24 3.34 -12.53 28.21
C ASP A 24 4.61 -11.68 28.23
N LYS A 25 5.75 -12.24 27.80
CA LYS A 25 7.01 -11.51 27.66
C LYS A 25 6.95 -10.45 26.55
N VAL A 26 6.42 -10.81 25.37
CA VAL A 26 6.19 -9.86 24.27
C VAL A 26 5.26 -8.73 24.71
N ASN A 27 4.20 -9.05 25.47
CA ASN A 27 3.27 -8.07 26.00
C ASN A 27 3.93 -7.16 27.05
N HIS A 28 4.84 -7.68 27.88
CA HIS A 28 5.62 -6.88 28.83
C HIS A 28 6.59 -5.92 28.13
N GLU A 29 7.39 -6.42 27.19
CA GLU A 29 8.35 -5.60 26.42
C GLU A 29 7.63 -4.51 25.63
N PHE A 30 6.49 -4.84 25.01
CA PHE A 30 5.65 -3.87 24.32
C PHE A 30 5.13 -2.77 25.27
N LYS A 31 4.66 -3.12 26.47
CA LYS A 31 4.23 -2.14 27.47
C LYS A 31 5.38 -1.20 27.87
N GLN A 32 6.58 -1.73 28.08
CA GLN A 32 7.75 -0.91 28.39
C GLN A 32 8.11 0.04 27.25
N LEU A 33 8.06 -0.45 26.01
CA LEU A 33 8.26 0.38 24.83
C LEU A 33 7.27 1.55 24.80
N ILE A 34 5.96 1.28 24.91
CA ILE A 34 4.93 2.34 24.89
C ILE A 34 5.15 3.38 25.98
N LEU A 35 5.51 2.96 27.20
CA LEU A 35 5.76 3.87 28.32
C LEU A 35 6.99 4.78 28.09
N SER A 36 7.95 4.35 27.27
CA SER A 36 9.15 5.12 26.95
C SER A 36 8.95 6.16 25.84
N LEU A 37 7.89 6.04 25.03
CA LEU A 37 7.69 6.91 23.88
C LEU A 37 7.10 8.28 24.29
N PRO A 38 7.58 9.39 23.70
CA PRO A 38 6.90 10.68 23.83
C PRO A 38 5.43 10.56 23.40
N ARG A 39 4.53 11.24 24.11
CA ARG A 39 3.10 11.20 23.83
C ARG A 39 2.47 12.57 23.87
N VAL A 40 1.45 12.76 23.04
CA VAL A 40 0.65 13.98 22.96
C VAL A 40 -0.83 13.64 22.89
N LYS A 41 -1.67 14.62 23.21
CA LYS A 41 -3.11 14.51 23.00
C LYS A 41 -3.38 14.35 21.51
N GLY A 42 -3.98 13.23 21.14
CA GLY A 42 -4.36 12.92 19.77
C GLY A 42 -5.72 13.51 19.40
N TRP A 43 -6.03 13.45 18.11
CA TRP A 43 -7.32 13.85 17.55
C TRP A 43 -7.93 12.74 16.69
N GLY A 44 -9.26 12.64 16.69
CA GLY A 44 -10.01 11.57 16.03
C GLY A 44 -10.30 10.37 16.93
N ALA A 45 -10.13 9.15 16.41
CA ALA A 45 -10.52 7.90 17.07
C ALA A 45 -9.65 7.56 18.29
N SER A 46 -8.37 7.97 18.26
CA SER A 46 -7.43 7.75 19.36
C SER A 46 -7.18 9.07 20.07
N GLN A 47 -7.31 9.07 21.39
CA GLN A 47 -7.12 10.27 22.21
C GLN A 47 -5.64 10.56 22.51
N ILE A 48 -4.74 9.63 22.19
CA ILE A 48 -3.30 9.73 22.47
C ILE A 48 -2.53 9.27 21.24
N PHE A 49 -1.58 10.09 20.81
CA PHE A 49 -0.56 9.71 19.84
C PHE A 49 0.78 9.52 20.56
N TYR A 50 1.53 8.52 20.12
CA TYR A 50 2.91 8.30 20.56
C TYR A 50 3.86 8.57 19.40
N PHE A 51 5.01 9.17 19.68
CA PHE A 51 6.05 9.36 18.69
C PHE A 51 6.83 8.06 18.52
N PHE A 52 6.45 7.28 17.52
CA PHE A 52 6.98 5.93 17.26
C PHE A 52 7.76 5.94 15.94
N GLN A 53 9.04 5.56 15.99
CA GLN A 53 9.91 5.44 14.80
C GLN A 53 9.88 6.66 13.86
N GLY A 54 9.83 7.87 14.42
CA GLY A 54 9.88 9.12 13.65
C GLY A 54 8.53 9.67 13.19
N PHE A 55 7.40 9.07 13.58
CA PHE A 55 6.07 9.58 13.26
C PHE A 55 5.09 9.51 14.43
N TRP A 56 4.05 10.34 14.40
CA TRP A 56 2.98 10.30 15.41
C TRP A 56 1.98 9.18 15.11
N CYS A 57 1.95 8.17 15.97
CA CYS A 57 1.16 6.96 15.80
C CYS A 57 -0.01 6.91 16.79
N PRO A 58 -1.26 6.64 16.35
CA PRO A 58 -2.37 6.32 17.24
C PRO A 58 -2.04 5.12 18.13
N SER A 59 -2.29 5.26 19.44
CA SER A 59 -1.93 4.25 20.45
C SER A 59 -2.36 2.82 20.12
N ASN A 60 -3.56 2.65 19.56
CA ASN A 60 -4.15 1.37 19.20
C ASN A 60 -3.51 0.71 17.95
N LEU A 61 -2.63 1.40 17.24
CA LEU A 61 -1.98 0.90 16.02
C LEU A 61 -0.52 0.52 16.20
N ILE A 62 0.10 0.89 17.34
CA ILE A 62 1.52 0.62 17.54
C ILE A 62 1.79 -0.89 17.61
N GLN A 63 0.93 -1.66 18.27
CA GLN A 63 1.09 -3.13 18.34
C GLN A 63 0.89 -3.79 16.97
N PRO A 64 -0.21 -3.52 16.21
CA PRO A 64 -0.34 -4.02 14.84
C PRO A 64 0.81 -3.63 13.92
N ILE A 65 1.28 -2.37 13.96
CA ILE A 65 2.40 -1.90 13.12
C ILE A 65 3.69 -2.63 13.50
N ASN A 66 3.96 -2.79 14.79
CA ASN A 66 5.11 -3.55 15.25
C ASN A 66 5.01 -5.03 14.81
N SER A 67 3.82 -5.62 14.87
CA SER A 67 3.60 -6.98 14.38
C SER A 67 3.81 -7.08 12.87
N PHE A 68 3.29 -6.13 12.09
CA PHE A 68 3.49 -6.04 10.65
C PHE A 68 4.98 -5.94 10.29
N GLN A 69 5.72 -5.04 10.92
CA GLN A 69 7.13 -4.83 10.61
C GLN A 69 7.99 -6.07 10.87
N ASN A 70 7.64 -6.86 11.89
CA ASN A 70 8.43 -8.02 12.30
C ASN A 70 8.02 -9.34 11.63
N HIS A 71 6.77 -9.45 11.14
CA HIS A 71 6.24 -10.75 10.72
C HIS A 71 5.52 -10.74 9.36
N PHE A 72 5.28 -9.57 8.74
CA PHE A 72 4.68 -9.53 7.41
C PHE A 72 5.69 -9.96 6.34
N GLN A 73 5.26 -10.88 5.48
CA GLN A 73 6.07 -11.41 4.39
C GLN A 73 5.56 -10.91 3.05
N ALA A 74 6.32 -9.99 2.45
CA ALA A 74 5.96 -9.44 1.16
C ALA A 74 6.32 -10.41 0.03
N LYS A 75 5.39 -10.60 -0.91
CA LYS A 75 5.60 -11.35 -2.14
C LYS A 75 5.95 -10.40 -3.27
N ASP A 76 6.66 -10.91 -4.27
CA ASP A 76 7.11 -10.12 -5.42
C ASP A 76 5.97 -9.62 -6.30
N ASN A 77 4.82 -10.30 -6.27
CA ASN A 77 3.61 -9.92 -6.99
C ASN A 77 2.61 -9.12 -6.12
N ASP A 78 2.96 -8.79 -4.88
CA ASP A 78 2.08 -7.97 -4.04
C ASP A 78 1.98 -6.54 -4.60
N ILE A 79 0.82 -5.94 -4.37
CA ILE A 79 0.55 -4.54 -4.71
C ILE A 79 0.15 -3.81 -3.43
N VAL A 80 0.94 -2.83 -3.05
CA VAL A 80 0.75 -2.02 -1.86
C VAL A 80 0.11 -0.69 -2.25
N VAL A 81 -1.04 -0.39 -1.66
CA VAL A 81 -1.69 0.92 -1.78
C VAL A 81 -1.33 1.75 -0.55
N ALA A 82 -0.63 2.86 -0.75
CA ALA A 82 -0.14 3.73 0.33
C ALA A 82 -0.67 5.16 0.18
N SER A 83 -0.93 5.81 1.32
CA SER A 83 -1.34 7.22 1.37
C SER A 83 -1.34 7.69 2.81
N LEU A 84 -1.09 8.97 3.06
CA LEU A 84 -1.50 9.56 4.34
C LEU A 84 -3.04 9.52 4.42
N PRO A 85 -3.66 9.24 5.59
CA PRO A 85 -5.10 9.24 5.71
C PRO A 85 -5.74 10.48 5.10
N LYS A 86 -6.89 10.28 4.44
CA LYS A 86 -7.71 11.34 3.81
C LYS A 86 -7.14 11.95 2.52
N SER A 87 -6.08 11.36 1.97
CA SER A 87 -5.49 11.77 0.69
C SER A 87 -6.12 11.08 -0.55
N GLY A 88 -7.21 10.33 -0.39
CA GLY A 88 -7.87 9.59 -1.48
C GLY A 88 -7.75 8.06 -1.42
N THR A 89 -7.37 7.49 -0.29
CA THR A 89 -7.13 6.06 -0.07
C THR A 89 -8.29 5.17 -0.56
N THR A 90 -9.53 5.52 -0.23
CA THR A 90 -10.73 4.76 -0.63
C THR A 90 -10.85 4.66 -2.15
N TRP A 91 -10.64 5.79 -2.85
CA TRP A 91 -10.73 5.83 -4.30
C TRP A 91 -9.58 5.03 -4.93
N LEU A 92 -8.36 5.19 -4.44
CA LEU A 92 -7.21 4.44 -4.94
C LEU A 92 -7.33 2.93 -4.70
N LYS A 93 -7.84 2.50 -3.53
CA LYS A 93 -8.12 1.08 -3.25
C LYS A 93 -9.13 0.51 -4.25
N ALA A 94 -10.22 1.23 -4.52
CA ALA A 94 -11.22 0.82 -5.50
C ALA A 94 -10.65 0.71 -6.93
N LEU A 95 -9.93 1.75 -7.39
CA LEU A 95 -9.31 1.75 -8.72
C LEU A 95 -8.29 0.62 -8.87
N THR A 96 -7.41 0.44 -7.88
CA THR A 96 -6.40 -0.63 -7.90
C THR A 96 -7.05 -2.01 -7.93
N PHE A 97 -8.05 -2.25 -7.09
CA PHE A 97 -8.77 -3.52 -7.06
C PHE A 97 -9.43 -3.85 -8.40
N ALA A 98 -10.12 -2.86 -9.00
CA ALA A 98 -10.79 -3.02 -10.29
C ALA A 98 -9.79 -3.31 -11.41
N ILE A 99 -8.66 -2.59 -11.47
CA ILE A 99 -7.61 -2.82 -12.49
C ILE A 99 -7.04 -4.23 -12.39
N VAL A 100 -6.66 -4.66 -11.19
CA VAL A 100 -6.03 -5.97 -10.96
C VAL A 100 -7.00 -7.13 -11.25
N ASN A 101 -8.29 -6.96 -10.97
CA ASN A 101 -9.29 -8.02 -11.11
C ASN A 101 -10.17 -7.88 -12.36
N ARG A 102 -9.85 -6.99 -13.30
CA ARG A 102 -10.71 -6.72 -14.48
C ARG A 102 -10.97 -7.95 -15.37
N HIS A 103 -10.05 -8.92 -15.37
CA HIS A 103 -10.21 -10.18 -16.10
C HIS A 103 -11.05 -11.20 -15.34
N HIS A 104 -11.12 -11.09 -14.00
CA HIS A 104 -11.95 -11.96 -13.16
C HIS A 104 -13.40 -11.46 -13.10
N PHE A 105 -13.61 -10.14 -13.19
CA PHE A 105 -14.93 -9.51 -13.13
C PHE A 105 -15.16 -8.65 -14.37
N SER A 106 -15.46 -9.31 -15.50
CA SER A 106 -15.66 -8.66 -16.80
C SER A 106 -17.02 -7.96 -16.94
N SER A 107 -18.03 -8.37 -16.15
CA SER A 107 -19.31 -7.66 -16.05
C SER A 107 -19.29 -6.63 -14.91
N LEU A 108 -19.81 -5.43 -15.19
CA LEU A 108 -19.97 -4.39 -14.18
C LEU A 108 -21.08 -4.71 -13.17
N GLU A 109 -22.09 -5.48 -13.56
CA GLU A 109 -23.30 -5.71 -12.74
C GLU A 109 -23.02 -6.53 -11.47
N ASP A 110 -22.02 -7.42 -11.54
CA ASP A 110 -21.65 -8.32 -10.43
C ASP A 110 -20.32 -7.97 -9.75
N HIS A 111 -19.78 -6.79 -10.05
CA HIS A 111 -18.46 -6.40 -9.56
C HIS A 111 -18.43 -6.27 -8.02
N PRO A 112 -17.42 -6.83 -7.30
CA PRO A 112 -17.37 -6.80 -5.83
C PRO A 112 -17.45 -5.40 -5.22
N LEU A 113 -16.95 -4.36 -5.90
CA LEU A 113 -17.06 -2.96 -5.45
C LEU A 113 -18.50 -2.43 -5.35
N LEU A 114 -19.48 -3.11 -5.94
CA LEU A 114 -20.90 -2.79 -5.77
C LEU A 114 -21.51 -3.43 -4.51
N LYS A 115 -20.85 -4.45 -3.95
CA LYS A 115 -21.34 -5.27 -2.83
C LYS A 115 -20.55 -5.04 -1.54
N PHE A 116 -19.27 -4.66 -1.63
CA PHE A 116 -18.35 -4.50 -0.50
C PHE A 116 -17.64 -3.15 -0.55
N ASN A 117 -17.26 -2.64 0.62
CA ASN A 117 -16.44 -1.43 0.68
C ASN A 117 -15.02 -1.73 0.15
N SER A 118 -14.41 -0.78 -0.56
CA SER A 118 -13.01 -0.90 -1.02
C SER A 118 -11.99 -1.19 0.10
N HIS A 119 -12.30 -0.79 1.34
CA HIS A 119 -11.47 -1.07 2.52
C HIS A 119 -11.53 -2.53 2.97
N GLU A 120 -12.57 -3.29 2.58
CA GLU A 120 -12.69 -4.73 2.82
C GLU A 120 -11.97 -5.52 1.72
N LEU A 121 -12.03 -5.03 0.48
CA LEU A 121 -11.43 -5.69 -0.69
C LEU A 121 -9.90 -5.49 -0.76
N VAL A 122 -9.40 -4.39 -0.21
CA VAL A 122 -7.97 -4.12 -0.08
C VAL A 122 -7.68 -3.91 1.41
N PRO A 123 -7.18 -4.92 2.13
CA PRO A 123 -6.99 -4.85 3.58
C PRO A 123 -5.93 -3.81 3.96
N PHE A 124 -5.95 -3.40 5.23
CA PHE A 124 -4.92 -2.53 5.81
C PHE A 124 -3.85 -3.38 6.49
N PHE A 125 -2.61 -2.90 6.48
CA PHE A 125 -1.53 -3.54 7.22
C PHE A 125 -1.60 -3.22 8.71
N GLU A 126 -2.02 -2.00 9.03
CA GLU A 126 -1.91 -1.39 10.36
C GLU A 126 -3.01 -1.83 11.34
N TYR A 127 -3.90 -2.73 10.94
CA TYR A 127 -4.99 -3.26 11.79
C TYR A 127 -4.88 -4.75 12.07
N ASN A 128 -3.90 -5.44 11.50
CA ASN A 128 -3.75 -6.89 11.61
C ASN A 128 -2.55 -7.28 12.47
N VAL A 129 -2.60 -8.50 13.02
CA VAL A 129 -1.48 -9.16 13.68
C VAL A 129 -0.99 -10.27 12.75
N TYR A 130 0.31 -10.31 12.53
CA TYR A 130 0.99 -11.21 11.61
C TYR A 130 1.80 -12.24 12.39
N GLY A 131 1.76 -13.50 11.93
CA GLY A 131 2.54 -14.61 12.47
C GLY A 131 3.35 -15.26 11.35
N GLY A 132 4.68 -15.16 11.44
CA GLY A 132 5.61 -15.67 10.44
C GLY A 132 7.06 -15.42 10.86
N SER A 133 7.99 -16.31 10.44
CA SER A 133 9.41 -16.25 10.81
C SER A 133 10.34 -15.89 9.64
N ASP A 134 9.81 -15.83 8.42
CA ASP A 134 10.57 -15.55 7.19
C ASP A 134 10.63 -14.05 6.85
N THR A 135 11.67 -13.61 6.14
CA THR A 135 12.24 -12.25 6.31
C THR A 135 12.05 -11.27 5.15
N LYS A 136 11.42 -11.64 4.03
CA LYS A 136 11.37 -10.72 2.87
C LYS A 136 10.41 -9.56 3.14
N SER A 137 10.99 -8.41 3.47
CA SER A 137 10.26 -7.18 3.71
C SER A 137 9.75 -6.56 2.40
N ILE A 138 8.79 -5.63 2.50
CA ILE A 138 8.38 -4.79 1.35
C ILE A 138 9.58 -4.09 0.69
N LYS A 139 10.63 -3.78 1.45
CA LYS A 139 11.82 -3.11 0.92
C LYS A 139 12.63 -4.02 -0.02
N GLU A 140 12.69 -5.31 0.29
CA GLU A 140 13.50 -6.31 -0.42
C GLU A 140 12.71 -7.07 -1.51
N SER A 141 11.39 -7.13 -1.41
CA SER A 141 10.55 -7.75 -2.44
C SER A 141 10.47 -6.93 -3.73
N ASN A 142 9.99 -7.54 -4.81
CA ASN A 142 9.67 -6.84 -6.05
C ASN A 142 8.23 -6.28 -6.08
N CYS A 143 7.54 -6.27 -4.93
CA CYS A 143 6.18 -5.77 -4.84
C CYS A 143 6.08 -4.33 -5.36
N LYS A 144 4.97 -4.00 -5.99
CA LYS A 144 4.70 -2.65 -6.48
C LYS A 144 4.01 -1.82 -5.41
N ILE A 145 4.32 -0.53 -5.35
CA ILE A 145 3.70 0.41 -4.42
C ILE A 145 3.05 1.52 -5.24
N ILE A 146 1.77 1.79 -5.00
CA ILE A 146 1.06 2.95 -5.53
C ILE A 146 0.78 3.89 -4.38
N TYR A 147 1.38 5.07 -4.42
CA TYR A 147 1.22 6.11 -3.43
C TYR A 147 0.38 7.27 -3.99
N ILE A 148 -0.62 7.72 -3.24
CA ILE A 148 -1.37 8.94 -3.56
C ILE A 148 -1.21 10.00 -2.48
N CYS A 149 -0.87 11.20 -2.92
CA CYS A 149 -0.87 12.40 -2.09
C CYS A 149 -2.00 13.35 -2.50
N ARG A 150 -2.33 14.27 -1.62
CA ARG A 150 -3.29 15.35 -1.87
C ARG A 150 -2.73 16.65 -1.31
N ASN A 151 -3.25 17.79 -1.75
CA ASN A 151 -2.96 19.08 -1.13
C ASN A 151 -3.09 18.99 0.41
N PRO A 152 -2.11 19.50 1.19
CA PRO A 152 -2.09 19.36 2.64
C PRO A 152 -3.28 20.02 3.33
N PHE A 153 -3.74 21.17 2.86
CA PHE A 153 -4.88 21.88 3.45
C PHE A 153 -6.18 21.10 3.23
N ASP A 154 -6.39 20.61 2.01
CA ASP A 154 -7.52 19.73 1.68
C ASP A 154 -7.51 18.43 2.51
N THR A 155 -6.32 17.86 2.71
CA THR A 155 -6.11 16.64 3.50
C THR A 155 -6.45 16.90 4.96
N PHE A 156 -5.95 18.02 5.51
CA PHE A 156 -6.24 18.48 6.85
C PHE A 156 -7.74 18.70 7.07
N VAL A 157 -8.42 19.48 6.23
CA VAL A 157 -9.86 19.75 6.37
C VAL A 157 -10.66 18.45 6.33
N SER A 158 -10.32 17.53 5.42
CA SER A 158 -10.95 16.21 5.36
C SER A 158 -10.70 15.37 6.62
N ALA A 159 -9.49 15.43 7.19
CA ALA A 159 -9.14 14.76 8.44
C ALA A 159 -9.87 15.34 9.64
N TRP A 160 -9.98 16.67 9.73
CA TRP A 160 -10.68 17.34 10.81
C TRP A 160 -12.17 16.99 10.83
N PHE A 161 -12.86 17.08 9.66
CA PHE A 161 -14.26 16.66 9.56
C PHE A 161 -14.45 15.18 9.91
N TYR A 162 -13.54 14.31 9.44
CA TYR A 162 -13.60 12.88 9.75
C TYR A 162 -13.39 12.61 11.25
N ALA A 163 -12.42 13.28 11.88
CA ALA A 163 -12.15 13.17 13.30
C ALA A 163 -13.38 13.60 14.13
N ASN A 164 -14.02 14.72 13.79
CA ASN A 164 -15.20 15.20 14.50
C ASN A 164 -16.42 14.26 14.33
N LYS A 165 -16.60 13.62 13.17
CA LYS A 165 -17.63 12.58 13.00
C LYS A 165 -17.42 11.39 13.94
N ILE A 166 -16.18 10.91 14.06
CA ILE A 166 -15.85 9.81 14.98
C ILE A 166 -16.10 10.22 16.43
N ARG A 167 -15.63 11.42 16.80
CA ARG A 167 -15.80 11.94 18.16
C ARG A 167 -17.26 12.11 18.54
N SER A 168 -18.08 12.60 17.62
CA SER A 168 -19.54 12.67 17.80
C SER A 168 -20.13 11.28 18.09
N ASN A 169 -19.73 10.24 17.35
CA ASN A 169 -20.17 8.87 17.60
C ASN A 169 -19.70 8.32 18.96
N GLN A 170 -18.60 8.84 19.50
CA GLN A 170 -18.06 8.50 20.81
C GLN A 170 -18.54 9.46 21.93
N SER A 171 -19.49 10.36 21.63
CA SER A 171 -19.97 11.41 22.55
C SER A 171 -18.84 12.28 23.12
N LEU A 172 -17.77 12.49 22.36
CA LEU A 172 -16.64 13.35 22.72
C LEU A 172 -16.83 14.77 22.19
N PRO A 173 -16.25 15.79 22.85
CA PRO A 173 -16.33 17.17 22.39
C PRO A 173 -15.73 17.37 21.00
N THR A 174 -16.37 18.21 20.19
CA THR A 174 -15.86 18.67 18.90
C THR A 174 -14.50 19.35 19.06
N LEU A 175 -13.61 19.13 18.11
CA LEU A 175 -12.30 19.75 18.08
C LEU A 175 -12.37 21.12 17.41
N SER A 176 -11.69 22.11 18.01
CA SER A 176 -11.46 23.40 17.35
C SER A 176 -10.65 23.20 16.08
N ILE A 177 -11.00 23.93 15.02
CA ILE A 177 -10.23 23.87 13.77
C ILE A 177 -8.85 24.51 13.93
N ASP A 178 -8.76 25.63 14.65
CA ASP A 178 -7.53 26.39 14.82
C ASP A 178 -6.49 25.60 15.62
N GLU A 179 -6.89 25.06 16.78
CA GLU A 179 -6.00 24.26 17.64
C GLU A 179 -5.46 23.02 16.92
N ILE A 180 -6.30 22.35 16.13
CA ILE A 180 -5.91 21.14 15.41
C ILE A 180 -5.11 21.47 14.15
N PHE A 181 -5.34 22.63 13.53
CA PHE A 181 -4.55 23.11 12.41
C PHE A 181 -3.11 23.44 12.82
N GLU A 182 -2.93 24.13 13.95
CA GLU A 182 -1.59 24.37 14.53
C GLU A 182 -0.87 23.05 14.81
N SER A 183 -1.55 22.12 15.49
CA SER A 183 -1.03 20.78 15.76
C SER A 183 -0.65 20.02 14.48
N TYR A 184 -1.46 20.10 13.42
CA TYR A 184 -1.16 19.51 12.12
C TYR A 184 0.07 20.15 11.45
N CYS A 185 0.21 21.49 11.54
CA CYS A 185 1.38 22.22 11.03
C CYS A 185 2.67 21.81 11.76
N ASP A 186 2.60 21.53 13.06
CA ASP A 186 3.70 20.96 13.86
C ASP A 186 3.97 19.48 13.55
N GLY A 187 3.23 18.90 12.60
CA GLY A 187 3.37 17.51 12.17
C GLY A 187 2.63 16.51 13.06
N ILE A 188 1.90 16.96 14.08
CA ILE A 188 1.17 16.12 15.04
C ILE A 188 -0.17 15.71 14.43
N SER A 189 -0.13 14.64 13.64
CA SER A 189 -1.30 14.01 13.03
C SER A 189 -1.12 12.49 12.96
N PRO A 190 -2.19 11.69 12.77
CA PRO A 190 -2.04 10.26 12.52
C PRO A 190 -1.07 10.01 11.35
N PHE A 191 0.04 9.32 11.62
CA PHE A 191 1.13 9.02 10.68
C PHE A 191 1.87 10.27 10.14
N GLY A 192 1.76 11.39 10.85
CA GLY A 192 2.45 12.64 10.51
C GLY A 192 3.94 12.64 10.90
N SER A 193 4.74 13.55 10.35
CA SER A 193 4.32 14.74 9.61
C SER A 193 3.87 14.47 8.16
N PHE A 194 2.97 15.30 7.62
CA PHE A 194 2.55 15.21 6.22
C PHE A 194 3.76 15.32 5.26
N TRP A 195 4.70 16.21 5.59
CA TRP A 195 5.85 16.52 4.75
C TRP A 195 6.79 15.34 4.63
N ASP A 196 7.16 14.71 5.75
CA ASP A 196 8.06 13.56 5.75
C ASP A 196 7.42 12.37 5.05
N HIS A 197 6.13 12.12 5.30
CA HIS A 197 5.38 11.05 4.64
C HIS A 197 5.38 11.23 3.12
N LYS A 198 5.01 12.43 2.64
CA LYS A 198 5.02 12.74 1.19
C LYS A 198 6.42 12.66 0.60
N LEU A 199 7.41 13.29 1.24
CA LEU A 199 8.77 13.38 0.71
C LEU A 199 9.45 12.01 0.66
N GLY A 200 9.18 11.13 1.62
CA GLY A 200 9.67 9.75 1.61
C GLY A 200 9.24 9.01 0.35
N TYR A 201 7.93 8.94 0.07
CA TYR A 201 7.40 8.27 -1.12
C TYR A 201 7.77 8.98 -2.43
N LEU A 202 7.88 10.31 -2.42
CA LEU A 202 8.31 11.06 -3.61
C LEU A 202 9.76 10.72 -3.98
N LYS A 203 10.70 10.77 -3.01
CA LYS A 203 12.10 10.40 -3.21
C LYS A 203 12.22 8.96 -3.70
N GLU A 204 11.45 8.06 -3.10
CA GLU A 204 11.43 6.65 -3.45
C GLU A 204 10.92 6.41 -4.89
N SER A 205 9.86 7.11 -5.30
CA SER A 205 9.35 7.03 -6.67
C SER A 205 10.32 7.53 -7.73
N MET A 206 11.19 8.48 -7.37
CA MET A 206 12.26 8.96 -8.27
C MET A 206 13.42 7.96 -8.34
N ALA A 207 13.79 7.35 -7.21
CA ALA A 207 14.90 6.40 -7.14
C ALA A 207 14.55 5.03 -7.73
N ARG A 208 13.32 4.55 -7.51
CA ARG A 208 12.83 3.24 -7.93
C ARG A 208 11.46 3.37 -8.59
N SER A 209 11.40 4.07 -9.72
CA SER A 209 10.17 4.30 -10.49
C SER A 209 9.47 3.02 -10.97
N HIS A 210 10.23 1.93 -11.16
CA HIS A 210 9.67 0.61 -11.43
C HIS A 210 8.96 0.00 -10.21
N LYS A 211 9.27 0.45 -8.99
CA LYS A 211 8.73 -0.11 -7.73
C LYS A 211 7.68 0.79 -7.10
N VAL A 212 7.79 2.12 -7.23
CA VAL A 212 6.88 3.08 -6.59
C VAL A 212 6.30 4.05 -7.62
N LEU A 213 4.98 4.03 -7.76
CA LEU A 213 4.22 5.02 -8.54
C LEU A 213 3.65 6.09 -7.62
N PHE A 214 4.02 7.35 -7.87
CA PHE A 214 3.51 8.52 -7.15
C PHE A 214 2.41 9.23 -7.93
N LEU A 215 1.25 9.39 -7.29
CA LEU A 215 0.05 10.05 -7.81
C LEU A 215 -0.33 11.27 -6.95
N LYS A 216 -1.03 12.21 -7.57
CA LYS A 216 -1.72 13.32 -6.88
C LYS A 216 -3.21 13.15 -7.04
N TYR A 217 -3.95 13.35 -5.96
CA TYR A 217 -5.41 13.28 -5.95
C TYR A 217 -6.03 14.26 -6.95
N GLU A 218 -5.44 15.45 -7.07
CA GLU A 218 -5.85 16.49 -8.00
C GLU A 218 -5.77 16.00 -9.46
N ASP A 219 -4.66 15.37 -9.84
CA ASP A 219 -4.47 14.84 -11.20
C ASP A 219 -5.44 13.68 -11.50
N VAL A 220 -5.76 12.84 -10.50
CA VAL A 220 -6.75 11.76 -10.64
C VAL A 220 -8.15 12.35 -10.82
N LYS A 221 -8.47 13.44 -10.11
CA LYS A 221 -9.74 14.14 -10.25
C LYS A 221 -9.86 14.86 -11.59
N GLU A 222 -8.78 15.48 -12.07
CA GLU A 222 -8.74 16.20 -13.34
C GLU A 222 -8.88 15.25 -14.54
N ASN A 223 -8.13 14.14 -14.54
CA ASN A 223 -8.17 13.16 -15.62
C ASN A 223 -8.03 11.73 -15.10
N ALA A 224 -9.14 11.17 -14.63
CA ALA A 224 -9.20 9.82 -14.09
C ALA A 224 -8.79 8.76 -15.12
N ILE A 225 -9.21 8.89 -16.39
CA ILE A 225 -8.90 7.91 -17.44
C ILE A 225 -7.39 7.80 -17.64
N PHE A 226 -6.71 8.95 -17.76
CA PHE A 226 -5.26 8.98 -17.92
C PHE A 226 -4.54 8.36 -16.71
N GLN A 227 -4.93 8.72 -15.49
CA GLN A 227 -4.28 8.18 -14.29
C GLN A 227 -4.57 6.69 -14.08
N VAL A 228 -5.76 6.20 -14.43
CA VAL A 228 -6.10 4.76 -14.40
C VAL A 228 -5.23 3.99 -15.39
N ASN A 229 -5.06 4.48 -16.61
CA ASN A 229 -4.16 3.86 -17.59
C ASN A 229 -2.71 3.86 -17.10
N ARG A 230 -2.27 4.94 -16.44
CA ARG A 230 -0.95 5.03 -15.83
C ARG A 230 -0.75 3.99 -14.71
N ILE A 231 -1.76 3.75 -13.87
CA ILE A 231 -1.72 2.69 -12.85
C ILE A 231 -1.65 1.30 -13.51
N ALA A 232 -2.51 1.03 -14.49
CA ALA A 232 -2.54 -0.27 -15.17
C ALA A 232 -1.19 -0.60 -15.83
N ASN A 233 -0.61 0.36 -16.56
CA ASN A 233 0.70 0.21 -17.19
C ASN A 233 1.82 -0.06 -16.17
N PHE A 234 1.78 0.61 -15.01
CA PHE A 234 2.75 0.41 -13.93
C PHE A 234 2.63 -0.98 -13.28
N LEU A 235 1.42 -1.49 -13.10
CA LEU A 235 1.18 -2.78 -12.47
C LEU A 235 1.51 -3.96 -13.38
N GLU A 236 1.18 -3.85 -14.66
CA GLU A 236 1.29 -4.97 -15.60
C GLU A 236 2.57 -4.94 -16.43
N ASN A 237 3.34 -3.86 -16.34
CA ASN A 237 4.55 -3.65 -17.11
C ASN A 237 4.34 -3.97 -18.61
N ILE A 238 3.14 -3.67 -19.13
CA ILE A 238 2.76 -3.99 -20.53
C ILE A 238 3.72 -3.30 -21.49
N ILE A 239 4.14 -2.07 -21.18
CA ILE A 239 5.11 -1.34 -22.00
C ILE A 239 6.45 -2.07 -22.02
N ASP A 240 6.87 -2.67 -20.91
CA ASP A 240 8.07 -3.49 -20.88
C ASP A 240 7.90 -4.78 -21.68
N LEU A 241 6.71 -5.38 -21.79
CA LEU A 241 6.49 -6.58 -22.62
C LEU A 241 6.38 -6.22 -24.11
N CYS A 242 5.65 -5.15 -24.42
CA CYS A 242 5.22 -4.76 -25.77
C CYS A 242 6.03 -3.60 -26.34
N GLY A 243 7.11 -3.17 -25.67
CA GLY A 243 8.02 -2.14 -26.17
C GLY A 243 8.70 -2.62 -27.45
N PHE A 244 8.78 -1.75 -28.46
CA PHE A 244 9.28 -2.12 -29.80
C PHE A 244 10.64 -2.82 -29.75
N GLU A 245 11.61 -2.27 -29.01
CA GLU A 245 12.95 -2.86 -28.91
C GLU A 245 12.91 -4.26 -28.30
N LYS A 246 12.18 -4.46 -27.20
CA LYS A 246 12.08 -5.79 -26.61
C LYS A 246 11.37 -6.77 -27.53
N MET A 247 10.25 -6.37 -28.15
CA MET A 247 9.53 -7.22 -29.09
C MET A 247 10.43 -7.62 -30.26
N LYS A 248 11.17 -6.68 -30.85
CA LYS A 248 12.13 -6.94 -31.92
C LYS A 248 13.22 -7.92 -31.50
N GLU A 249 13.63 -7.88 -30.23
CA GLU A 249 14.67 -8.76 -29.69
C GLU A 249 14.19 -10.17 -29.32
N LEU A 250 12.88 -10.44 -29.26
CA LEU A 250 12.34 -11.77 -28.96
C LEU A 250 12.63 -12.76 -30.10
N GLU A 251 13.05 -13.98 -29.76
CA GLU A 251 13.38 -15.03 -30.75
C GLU A 251 12.24 -15.35 -31.72
N VAL A 252 10.98 -15.33 -31.24
CA VAL A 252 9.78 -15.53 -32.06
C VAL A 252 9.58 -14.45 -33.13
N ASN A 253 10.16 -13.25 -32.92
CA ASN A 253 10.10 -12.13 -33.85
C ASN A 253 11.36 -12.04 -34.72
N LYS A 254 12.47 -12.67 -34.33
CA LYS A 254 13.68 -12.80 -35.16
C LYS A 254 13.60 -13.98 -36.14
N SER A 255 12.82 -15.00 -35.81
CA SER A 255 12.73 -16.25 -36.56
C SER A 255 11.28 -16.68 -36.79
N GLY A 256 11.04 -17.56 -37.78
CA GLY A 256 9.71 -18.04 -38.14
C GLY A 256 8.97 -17.14 -39.13
N SER A 257 7.73 -17.53 -39.45
CA SER A 257 6.89 -16.84 -40.42
C SER A 257 5.40 -16.93 -40.07
N VAL A 258 4.63 -15.94 -40.51
CA VAL A 258 3.19 -15.85 -40.29
C VAL A 258 2.42 -15.74 -41.62
N GLY A 259 1.21 -16.32 -41.66
CA GLY A 259 0.33 -16.25 -42.82
C GLY A 259 0.92 -16.90 -44.08
N LEU A 260 1.02 -16.13 -45.17
CA LEU A 260 1.60 -16.56 -46.46
C LEU A 260 3.14 -16.63 -46.44
N ASN A 261 3.73 -17.19 -45.36
CA ASN A 261 5.17 -17.25 -45.14
C ASN A 261 5.90 -15.90 -45.05
N PHE A 262 5.26 -14.87 -44.51
CA PHE A 262 5.97 -13.62 -44.21
C PHE A 262 6.89 -13.83 -43.01
N GLU A 263 8.21 -13.67 -43.19
CA GLU A 263 9.16 -13.84 -42.08
C GLU A 263 8.93 -12.80 -40.98
N ASN A 264 8.90 -13.25 -39.73
CA ASN A 264 8.54 -12.41 -38.59
C ASN A 264 9.49 -11.20 -38.42
N LYS A 265 10.77 -11.37 -38.76
CA LYS A 265 11.77 -10.29 -38.66
C LYS A 265 11.45 -9.07 -39.55
N PHE A 266 10.67 -9.25 -40.62
CA PHE A 266 10.34 -8.17 -41.54
C PHE A 266 9.32 -7.17 -40.98
N PHE A 267 8.57 -7.54 -39.94
CA PHE A 267 7.65 -6.62 -39.27
C PHE A 267 8.37 -5.57 -38.40
N PHE A 268 9.66 -5.75 -38.09
CA PHE A 268 10.41 -4.91 -37.15
C PHE A 268 11.60 -4.23 -37.84
N ARG A 269 11.39 -2.99 -38.33
CA ARG A 269 12.44 -2.18 -38.98
C ARG A 269 13.05 -1.14 -38.01
N LYS A 270 12.36 0.00 -37.88
CA LYS A 270 12.67 1.14 -36.99
C LYS A 270 11.36 1.74 -36.48
N ALA A 271 11.27 2.04 -35.20
CA ALA A 271 10.12 2.71 -34.58
C ALA A 271 10.35 4.22 -34.44
N GLU A 272 10.80 4.87 -35.51
CA GLU A 272 11.15 6.29 -35.55
C GLU A 272 10.06 7.10 -36.26
N VAL A 273 9.58 8.16 -35.60
CA VAL A 273 8.65 9.12 -36.21
C VAL A 273 9.45 10.07 -37.12
N GLY A 274 9.02 10.22 -38.37
CA GLY A 274 9.66 11.14 -39.34
C GLY A 274 10.74 10.52 -40.23
N ASP A 275 11.00 9.21 -40.13
CA ASP A 275 12.04 8.53 -40.93
C ASP A 275 11.76 8.56 -42.45
N TRP A 276 10.54 8.94 -42.88
CA TRP A 276 10.19 9.10 -44.29
C TRP A 276 11.05 10.14 -45.04
N ILE A 277 11.58 11.14 -44.33
CA ILE A 277 12.45 12.19 -44.90
C ILE A 277 13.73 11.59 -45.52
N ASN A 278 14.18 10.43 -45.02
CA ASN A 278 15.35 9.74 -45.56
C ASN A 278 15.08 9.02 -46.89
N TYR A 279 13.81 8.93 -47.31
CA TYR A 279 13.40 8.11 -48.44
C TYR A 279 12.62 8.88 -49.51
N LEU A 280 11.97 9.98 -49.15
CA LEU A 280 11.11 10.75 -50.05
C LEU A 280 11.64 12.18 -50.19
N SER A 281 11.84 12.62 -51.43
CA SER A 281 12.11 14.03 -51.74
C SER A 281 10.83 14.86 -51.64
N PRO A 282 10.93 16.16 -51.29
CA PRO A 282 9.79 17.07 -51.18
C PRO A 282 8.94 17.17 -52.45
#